data_AF-A0A8J4YF20-F1
#
_entry.id   AF-A0A8J4YF20-F1
#
_cell.length_a   1.000
_cell.length_b   1.000
_cell.length_c   1.000
_cell.angle_alpha   90.00
_cell.angle_beta   90.00
_cell.angle_gamma   90.00
#
_symmetry.space_group_name_H-M   'P 1'
#
loop_
_entity.id
_entity.type
_entity.pdbx_description
1 polymer ?
#
loop_
_entity_poly.entity_id
_entity_poly.type
_entity_poly.pdbx_seq_one_letter_code
_entity_poly.pdbx_strand_id
1 'polypeptide(L)'
;MVIISNTYLVQTLHYLVVHLPNSSSSSFIPFRRFNRAATIQDFLVCMLCDLNHPVMSLQNAASWGFLNTETKEWNTELLQGAGLPLEFLPQVVDSGQEAGRLQIPWYGIPAGTPVLASMGDLQCSVLPLLSKNTEAIINISTSAQICYKMPQVCCVFTYLCYVYFTGPELHTYDPVSVSTL
;
A
#
# COMPACT_ATOMS: atom_id res chain seq x y z
N MET A 1 9.84 -14.09 9.72
CA MET A 1 9.87 -12.90 8.84
C MET A 1 9.66 -11.65 9.70
N VAL A 2 10.34 -10.54 9.43
CA VAL A 2 10.14 -9.27 10.17
C VAL A 2 9.85 -8.17 9.14
N ILE A 3 8.63 -7.63 9.16
CA ILE A 3 8.11 -6.66 8.18
C ILE A 3 8.06 -5.25 8.77
N ILE A 4 8.49 -4.26 7.99
CA ILE A 4 8.19 -2.84 8.24
C ILE A 4 6.87 -2.50 7.55
N SER A 5 5.92 -1.90 8.29
CA SER A 5 4.61 -1.47 7.78
C SER A 5 4.31 -0.02 8.16
N ASN A 6 4.05 0.84 7.17
CA ASN A 6 3.62 2.24 7.34
C ASN A 6 2.83 2.69 6.08
N THR A 7 2.00 3.72 6.20
CA THR A 7 1.30 4.41 5.10
C THR A 7 2.27 5.10 4.13
N TYR A 8 3.40 5.64 4.63
CA TYR A 8 4.46 6.25 3.80
C TYR A 8 5.70 5.36 3.81
N LEU A 9 5.53 4.11 3.39
CA LEU A 9 6.53 3.09 3.64
C LEU A 9 7.86 3.38 2.96
N VAL A 10 7.87 3.92 1.73
CA VAL A 10 9.14 4.26 1.07
C VAL A 10 9.84 5.44 1.72
N GLN A 11 9.10 6.46 2.16
CA GLN A 11 9.70 7.58 2.89
C GLN A 11 10.22 7.13 4.27
N THR A 12 9.53 6.20 4.91
CA THR A 12 9.98 5.56 6.14
C THR A 12 11.24 4.74 5.89
N LEU A 13 11.27 3.89 4.86
CA LEU A 13 12.45 3.10 4.51
C LEU A 13 13.63 3.99 4.15
N HIS A 14 13.44 5.04 3.34
CA HIS A 14 14.47 6.01 3.01
C HIS A 14 14.99 6.73 4.26
N TYR A 15 14.09 7.18 5.15
CA TYR A 15 14.48 7.77 6.43
C TYR A 15 15.32 6.79 7.27
N LEU A 16 14.90 5.53 7.37
CA LEU A 16 15.62 4.50 8.13
C LEU A 16 17.00 4.21 7.51
N VAL A 17 17.10 4.15 6.17
CA VAL A 17 18.38 3.97 5.45
C VAL A 17 19.34 5.13 5.69
N VAL A 18 18.83 6.37 5.67
CA VAL A 18 19.66 7.58 5.80
C VAL A 18 20.01 7.90 7.26
N HIS A 19 19.09 7.70 8.21
CA HIS A 19 19.20 8.25 9.57
C HIS A 19 19.42 7.21 10.67
N LEU A 20 19.30 5.90 10.39
CA LEU A 20 19.71 4.88 11.35
C LEU A 20 21.10 4.33 10.98
N PRO A 21 22.18 4.94 11.49
CA PRO A 21 23.53 4.41 11.30
C PRO A 21 23.69 3.05 12.00
N ASN A 22 24.68 2.29 11.54
CA ASN A 22 25.05 0.92 11.96
C ASN A 22 25.50 0.78 13.44
N SER A 23 25.13 1.67 14.35
CA SER A 23 25.65 1.67 15.73
C SER A 23 24.88 0.73 16.66
N SER A 24 25.60 -0.25 17.18
CA SER A 24 25.16 -1.36 18.05
C SER A 24 24.69 -0.95 19.47
N SER A 25 24.38 0.32 19.72
CA SER A 25 24.41 0.90 21.08
C SER A 25 23.12 1.56 21.57
N SER A 26 21.98 1.34 20.92
CA SER A 26 20.70 1.85 21.40
C SER A 26 19.63 0.77 21.34
N SER A 27 18.67 0.84 22.26
CA SER A 27 17.52 -0.06 22.45
C SER A 27 16.54 -0.12 21.25
N PHE A 28 16.96 0.42 20.10
CA PHE A 28 16.24 0.46 18.84
C PHE A 28 16.58 -0.78 18.01
N ILE A 29 15.57 -1.38 17.38
CA ILE A 29 15.76 -2.53 16.48
C ILE A 29 16.59 -2.07 15.27
N PRO A 30 17.81 -2.60 15.04
CA PRO A 30 18.63 -2.20 13.91
C PRO A 30 17.93 -2.51 12.58
N PHE A 31 17.95 -1.57 11.64
CA PHE A 31 17.36 -1.72 10.29
C PHE A 31 17.74 -3.05 9.61
N ARG A 32 18.96 -3.55 9.86
CA ARG A 32 19.47 -4.84 9.35
C ARG A 32 18.70 -6.09 9.81
N ARG A 33 17.81 -6.00 10.81
CA ARG A 33 17.00 -7.16 11.24
C ARG A 33 15.74 -7.33 10.39
N PHE A 34 15.33 -6.30 9.67
CA PHE A 34 14.25 -6.38 8.71
C PHE A 34 14.81 -6.89 7.39
N ASN A 35 14.00 -7.66 6.67
CA ASN A 35 14.37 -8.19 5.36
C ASN A 35 13.24 -8.09 4.33
N ARG A 36 12.09 -7.55 4.74
CA ARG A 36 10.86 -7.42 3.95
C ARG A 36 10.14 -6.14 4.35
N ALA A 37 9.38 -5.58 3.43
CA ALA A 37 8.47 -4.49 3.73
C ALA A 37 7.11 -4.74 3.05
N ALA A 38 6.02 -4.38 3.74
CA ALA A 38 4.67 -4.55 3.24
C ALA A 38 3.70 -3.65 4.03
N THR A 39 2.45 -3.51 3.60
CA THR A 39 1.45 -2.87 4.47
C THR A 39 1.04 -3.81 5.61
N ILE A 40 0.32 -3.30 6.61
CA ILE A 40 -0.09 -4.08 7.78
C ILE A 40 -1.02 -5.23 7.41
N GLN A 41 -1.89 -4.98 6.44
CA GLN A 41 -2.84 -5.95 5.90
C GLN A 41 -2.14 -7.02 5.05
N ASP A 42 -1.09 -6.67 4.31
CA ASP A 42 -0.25 -7.67 3.62
C ASP A 42 0.54 -8.52 4.62
N PHE A 43 1.01 -7.93 5.73
CA PHE A 43 1.64 -8.70 6.80
C PHE A 43 0.68 -9.72 7.42
N LEU A 44 -0.58 -9.34 7.65
CA LEU A 44 -1.61 -10.28 8.10
C LEU A 44 -1.81 -11.43 7.12
N VAL A 45 -1.85 -11.15 5.80
CA VAL A 45 -1.93 -12.18 4.76
C VAL A 45 -0.73 -13.13 4.81
N CYS A 46 0.47 -12.60 5.02
CA CYS A 46 1.65 -13.44 5.18
C CYS A 46 1.57 -14.36 6.39
N MET A 47 1.05 -13.88 7.52
CA MET A 47 0.87 -14.67 8.74
C MET A 47 -0.21 -15.76 8.55
N LEU A 48 -1.32 -15.42 7.89
CA LEU A 48 -2.39 -16.36 7.54
C LEU A 48 -1.89 -17.51 6.67
N CYS A 49 -1.06 -17.19 5.69
CA CYS A 49 -0.66 -18.12 4.64
C CYS A 49 0.76 -18.69 4.82
N ASP A 50 1.45 -18.35 5.91
CA ASP A 50 2.87 -18.66 6.17
C ASP A 50 3.78 -18.31 4.99
N LEU A 51 3.62 -17.09 4.45
CA LEU A 51 4.40 -16.64 3.30
C LEU A 51 5.81 -16.22 3.71
N ASN A 52 6.81 -16.69 2.95
CA ASN A 52 8.20 -16.27 3.08
C ASN A 52 8.49 -14.90 2.45
N HIS A 53 7.59 -14.42 1.59
CA HIS A 53 7.70 -13.15 0.91
C HIS A 53 6.31 -12.52 0.76
N PRO A 54 6.14 -11.20 1.00
CA PRO A 54 4.83 -10.60 0.94
C PRO A 54 4.31 -10.52 -0.49
N VAL A 55 3.02 -10.81 -0.63
CA VAL A 55 2.26 -10.61 -1.87
C VAL A 55 1.32 -9.43 -1.64
N MET A 56 1.40 -8.43 -2.50
CA MET A 56 0.73 -7.14 -2.35
C MET A 56 -0.15 -6.85 -3.56
N SER A 57 -1.33 -6.30 -3.33
CA SER A 57 -2.18 -5.85 -4.44
C SER A 57 -1.58 -4.64 -5.13
N LEU A 58 -1.83 -4.54 -6.44
CA LEU A 58 -1.40 -3.42 -7.28
C LEU A 58 -1.77 -2.06 -6.66
N GLN A 59 -2.96 -1.98 -6.05
CA GLN A 59 -3.46 -0.76 -5.44
C GLN A 59 -2.71 -0.35 -4.16
N ASN A 60 -2.28 -1.31 -3.34
CA ASN A 60 -1.40 -1.02 -2.20
C ASN A 60 0.02 -0.70 -2.66
N ALA A 61 0.54 -1.42 -3.65
CA ALA A 61 1.89 -1.19 -4.15
C ALA A 61 2.02 0.21 -4.78
N ALA A 62 0.99 0.64 -5.48
CA ALA A 62 1.00 1.93 -6.13
C ALA A 62 0.86 3.10 -5.14
N SER A 63 0.21 2.90 -3.98
CA SER A 63 0.15 3.93 -2.93
C SER A 63 1.53 4.25 -2.31
N TRP A 64 2.54 3.40 -2.56
CA TRP A 64 3.91 3.65 -2.12
C TRP A 64 4.62 4.72 -2.97
N GLY A 65 4.13 5.01 -4.17
CA GLY A 65 4.66 6.06 -5.05
C GLY A 65 5.86 5.65 -5.93
N PHE A 66 6.31 4.40 -5.88
CA PHE A 66 7.45 3.89 -6.65
C PHE A 66 7.09 2.76 -7.62
N LEU A 67 5.80 2.47 -7.77
CA LEU A 67 5.31 1.52 -8.76
C LEU A 67 4.97 2.26 -10.06
N ASN A 68 5.43 1.77 -11.19
CA ASN A 68 4.91 2.16 -12.48
C ASN A 68 3.55 1.47 -12.69
N THR A 69 2.48 2.24 -12.77
CA THR A 69 1.11 1.72 -12.86
C THR A 69 0.68 1.29 -14.26
N GLU A 70 1.43 1.69 -15.29
CA GLU A 70 1.23 1.21 -16.65
C GLU A 70 1.84 -0.19 -16.81
N THR A 71 3.09 -0.38 -16.36
CA THR A 71 3.79 -1.67 -16.45
C THR A 71 3.48 -2.61 -15.30
N LYS A 72 2.92 -2.08 -14.20
CA LYS A 72 2.65 -2.79 -12.93
C LYS A 72 3.90 -3.29 -12.20
N GLU A 73 5.04 -2.65 -12.46
CA GLU A 73 6.33 -3.04 -11.91
C GLU A 73 6.93 -1.95 -11.02
N TRP A 74 7.79 -2.34 -10.08
CA TRP A 74 8.54 -1.39 -9.26
C TRP A 74 9.56 -0.64 -10.11
N ASN A 75 9.67 0.68 -9.92
CA ASN A 75 10.75 1.49 -10.48
C ASN A 75 12.07 1.20 -9.74
N THR A 76 12.69 0.07 -10.05
CA THR A 76 13.87 -0.45 -9.34
C THR A 76 15.07 0.49 -9.42
N GLU A 77 15.24 1.21 -10.53
CA GLU A 77 16.34 2.18 -10.69
C GLU A 77 16.23 3.34 -9.69
N LEU A 78 15.03 3.92 -9.53
CA LEU A 78 14.78 4.98 -8.55
C LEU A 78 14.97 4.49 -7.12
N LEU A 79 14.50 3.27 -6.83
CA LEU A 79 14.61 2.65 -5.50
C LEU A 79 16.07 2.35 -5.14
N GLN A 80 16.85 1.81 -6.09
CA GLN A 80 18.28 1.59 -5.91
C GLN A 80 19.04 2.92 -5.75
N GLY A 81 18.71 3.94 -6.54
CA GLY A 81 19.28 5.28 -6.41
C GLY A 81 19.01 5.92 -5.05
N ALA A 82 17.87 5.61 -4.43
CA ALA A 82 17.52 6.00 -3.07
C ALA A 82 18.15 5.12 -1.97
N GLY A 83 18.98 4.13 -2.33
CA GLY A 83 19.65 3.22 -1.40
C GLY A 83 18.74 2.14 -0.81
N LEU A 84 17.57 1.88 -1.41
CA LEU A 84 16.60 0.91 -0.92
C LEU A 84 16.92 -0.49 -1.44
N PRO A 85 17.09 -1.50 -0.56
CA PRO A 85 17.37 -2.87 -1.00
C PRO A 85 16.13 -3.48 -1.67
N LEU A 86 16.28 -3.92 -2.93
CA LEU A 86 15.15 -4.43 -3.72
C LEU A 86 14.54 -5.71 -3.13
N GLU A 87 15.27 -6.48 -2.34
CA GLU A 87 14.78 -7.68 -1.67
C GLU A 87 13.71 -7.41 -0.60
N PHE A 88 13.51 -6.14 -0.24
CA PHE A 88 12.44 -5.72 0.67
C PHE A 88 11.10 -5.58 -0.05
N LEU A 89 11.13 -5.37 -1.38
CA LEU A 89 9.93 -5.11 -2.16
C LEU A 89 9.05 -6.35 -2.20
N PRO A 90 7.73 -6.20 -2.01
CA PRO A 90 6.80 -7.32 -2.10
C PRO A 90 6.58 -7.72 -3.57
N GLN A 91 6.14 -8.95 -3.78
CA GLN A 91 5.60 -9.38 -5.06
C GLN A 91 4.26 -8.69 -5.30
N VAL A 92 4.09 -8.07 -6.47
CA VAL A 92 2.86 -7.37 -6.84
C VAL A 92 1.94 -8.28 -7.66
N VAL A 93 0.65 -8.28 -7.33
CA VAL A 93 -0.40 -9.00 -8.06
C VAL A 93 -1.60 -8.10 -8.30
N ASP A 94 -2.44 -8.45 -9.27
CA ASP A 94 -3.69 -7.74 -9.53
C ASP A 94 -4.65 -7.85 -8.33
N SER A 95 -5.46 -6.81 -8.11
CA SER A 95 -6.47 -6.82 -7.06
C SER A 95 -7.46 -7.97 -7.26
N GLY A 96 -7.78 -8.68 -6.18
CA GLY A 96 -8.65 -9.86 -6.22
C GLY A 96 -7.97 -11.17 -6.62
N GLN A 97 -6.67 -11.17 -6.91
CA GLN A 97 -5.89 -12.40 -7.09
C GLN A 97 -5.60 -13.08 -5.75
N GLU A 98 -5.42 -14.40 -5.78
CA GLU A 98 -5.00 -15.19 -4.62
C GLU A 98 -3.56 -14.83 -4.23
N ALA A 99 -3.34 -14.47 -2.96
CA ALA A 99 -2.03 -14.22 -2.39
C ALA A 99 -1.44 -15.46 -1.72
N GLY A 100 -2.30 -16.40 -1.30
CA GLY A 100 -1.91 -17.64 -0.68
C GLY A 100 -3.12 -18.42 -0.16
N ARG A 101 -2.84 -19.43 0.66
CA ARG A 101 -3.88 -20.24 1.29
C ARG A 101 -3.65 -20.32 2.77
N LEU A 102 -4.74 -20.31 3.51
CA LEU A 102 -4.74 -20.45 4.96
C LEU A 102 -4.06 -21.77 5.37
N GLN A 103 -3.03 -21.73 6.20
CA GLN A 103 -2.27 -22.94 6.55
C GLN A 103 -2.92 -23.78 7.65
N ILE A 104 -3.59 -23.11 8.59
CA ILE A 104 -4.26 -23.75 9.72
C ILE A 104 -5.69 -23.23 9.83
N PRO A 105 -6.66 -24.01 10.34
CA PRO A 105 -8.01 -23.50 10.53
C PRO A 105 -8.01 -22.25 11.41
N TRP A 106 -8.76 -21.22 11.01
CA TRP A 106 -8.81 -19.93 11.71
C TRP A 106 -10.26 -19.56 11.99
N TYR A 107 -10.67 -19.59 13.27
CA TYR A 107 -12.04 -19.26 13.72
C TYR A 107 -13.17 -19.90 12.87
N GLY A 108 -13.03 -21.18 12.53
CA GLY A 108 -14.03 -21.92 11.75
C GLY A 108 -13.84 -21.85 10.23
N ILE A 109 -12.86 -21.09 9.74
CA ILE A 109 -12.42 -21.13 8.34
C ILE A 109 -11.47 -22.33 8.17
N PRO A 110 -11.74 -23.27 7.25
CA PRO A 110 -10.89 -24.44 7.03
C PRO A 110 -9.49 -24.07 6.52
N ALA A 111 -8.49 -24.88 6.88
CA ALA A 111 -7.19 -24.82 6.20
C ALA A 111 -7.36 -25.07 4.69
N GLY A 112 -6.50 -24.45 3.88
CA GLY A 112 -6.56 -24.49 2.42
C GLY A 112 -7.51 -23.46 1.79
N THR A 113 -8.30 -22.72 2.58
CA THR A 113 -9.13 -21.63 2.07
C THR A 113 -8.27 -20.57 1.38
N PRO A 114 -8.61 -20.16 0.13
CA PRO A 114 -7.91 -19.09 -0.57
C PRO A 114 -7.96 -17.77 0.20
N VAL A 115 -6.81 -17.10 0.28
CA VAL A 115 -6.68 -15.75 0.82
C VAL A 115 -6.26 -14.84 -0.32
N LEU A 116 -7.06 -13.82 -0.59
CA LEU A 116 -6.79 -12.86 -1.67
C LEU A 116 -5.77 -11.82 -1.22
N ALA A 117 -5.11 -11.20 -2.20
CA ALA A 117 -4.27 -10.03 -1.98
C ALA A 117 -5.07 -8.93 -1.27
N SER A 118 -4.46 -8.35 -0.24
CA SER A 118 -5.16 -7.42 0.63
C SER A 118 -5.53 -6.13 -0.09
N MET A 119 -6.58 -5.44 0.37
CA MET A 119 -7.04 -4.16 -0.16
C MET A 119 -7.14 -3.14 0.96
N GLY A 120 -6.83 -1.88 0.66
CA GLY A 120 -6.98 -0.79 1.61
C GLY A 120 -8.42 -0.60 2.08
N ASP A 121 -8.56 -0.04 3.27
CA ASP A 121 -9.83 0.21 3.95
C ASP A 121 -10.78 1.09 3.13
N LEU A 122 -10.26 2.18 2.55
CA LEU A 122 -11.02 3.07 1.68
C LEU A 122 -11.58 2.30 0.49
N GLN A 123 -10.75 1.49 -0.18
CA GLN A 123 -11.16 0.73 -1.35
C GLN A 123 -12.22 -0.31 -0.99
N CYS A 124 -12.06 -0.99 0.15
CA CYS A 124 -13.08 -1.91 0.67
C CYS A 124 -14.41 -1.21 0.95
N SER A 125 -14.41 0.03 1.46
CA SER A 125 -15.63 0.77 1.78
C SER A 125 -16.41 1.24 0.53
N VAL A 126 -15.70 1.53 -0.57
CA VAL A 126 -16.31 2.11 -1.79
C VAL A 126 -16.56 1.08 -2.88
N LEU A 127 -15.81 -0.03 -2.93
CA LEU A 127 -15.91 -1.04 -3.98
C LEU A 127 -17.34 -1.58 -4.19
N PRO A 128 -18.14 -1.87 -3.14
CA PRO A 128 -19.51 -2.36 -3.32
C PRO A 128 -20.47 -1.33 -3.92
N LEU A 129 -20.09 -0.05 -3.88
CA LEU A 129 -20.94 1.08 -4.25
C LEU A 129 -20.60 1.65 -5.64
N LEU A 130 -19.39 1.41 -6.17
CA LEU A 130 -18.93 1.90 -7.48
C LEU A 130 -19.30 0.93 -8.61
N SER A 131 -20.59 0.83 -8.92
CA SER A 131 -21.09 -0.08 -9.97
C SER A 131 -20.85 0.45 -11.39
N LYS A 132 -20.94 1.78 -11.59
CA LYS A 132 -20.81 2.45 -12.88
C LYS A 132 -19.64 3.43 -12.89
N ASN A 133 -19.07 3.66 -14.07
CA ASN A 133 -17.96 4.61 -14.27
C ASN A 133 -18.41 6.08 -14.19
N THR A 134 -19.71 6.33 -14.01
CA THR A 134 -20.31 7.66 -13.85
C THR A 134 -20.63 7.99 -12.40
N GLU A 135 -20.30 7.09 -11.47
CA GLU A 135 -20.61 7.22 -10.05
C GLU A 135 -19.37 7.72 -9.29
N ALA A 136 -19.61 8.65 -8.37
CA ALA A 136 -18.65 9.11 -7.39
C ALA A 136 -19.27 8.97 -5.99
N ILE A 137 -18.44 8.60 -5.03
CA ILE A 137 -18.80 8.41 -3.63
C ILE A 137 -18.01 9.42 -2.83
N ILE A 138 -18.70 10.06 -1.89
CA ILE A 138 -18.08 10.97 -0.95
C ILE A 138 -18.29 10.38 0.44
N ASN A 139 -17.19 10.08 1.13
CA ASN A 139 -17.19 9.73 2.54
C ASN A 139 -16.88 10.99 3.34
N ILE A 140 -17.80 11.45 4.20
CA ILE A 140 -17.62 12.64 5.06
C ILE A 140 -17.72 12.21 6.52
N SER A 141 -16.64 12.43 7.26
CA SER A 141 -16.58 12.22 8.70
C SER A 141 -15.62 13.25 9.31
N THR A 142 -14.67 12.84 10.16
CA THR A 142 -13.58 13.72 10.64
C THR A 142 -12.76 14.33 9.49
N SER A 143 -12.61 13.58 8.39
CA SER A 143 -12.09 14.04 7.10
C SER A 143 -13.09 13.72 6.00
N ALA A 144 -12.95 14.35 4.83
CA ALA A 144 -13.67 13.92 3.63
C ALA A 144 -12.75 13.19 2.65
N GLN A 145 -13.34 12.27 1.89
CA GLN A 145 -12.69 11.52 0.82
C GLN A 145 -13.67 11.44 -0.35
N ILE A 146 -13.19 11.58 -1.58
CA ILE A 146 -13.98 11.40 -2.80
C ILE A 146 -13.38 10.25 -3.63
N CYS A 147 -14.22 9.33 -4.07
CA CYS A 147 -13.81 8.14 -4.82
C CYS A 147 -14.70 7.98 -6.03
N TYR A 148 -14.11 7.75 -7.20
CA TYR A 148 -14.86 7.46 -8.42
C TYR A 148 -14.05 6.48 -9.27
N LYS A 149 -14.71 5.80 -10.19
CA LYS A 149 -14.07 4.80 -11.04
C LYS A 149 -13.53 5.45 -12.31
N MET A 150 -12.22 5.38 -12.51
CA MET A 150 -11.58 5.85 -13.74
C MET A 150 -11.83 4.87 -14.91
N PRO A 151 -12.02 5.37 -16.15
CA PRO A 151 -11.96 4.53 -17.36
C PRO A 151 -10.61 3.81 -17.45
N GLN A 152 -10.58 2.62 -18.04
CA GLN A 152 -9.47 1.62 -18.04
C GLN A 152 -8.09 2.06 -18.57
N VAL A 153 -7.84 3.35 -18.77
CA VAL A 153 -6.55 3.87 -19.29
C VAL A 153 -5.46 3.93 -18.20
N CYS A 154 -5.82 3.85 -16.92
CA CYS A 154 -4.85 3.73 -15.83
C CYS A 154 -5.30 2.61 -14.89
N CYS A 155 -4.53 1.53 -14.89
CA CYS A 155 -4.62 0.54 -13.82
C CYS A 155 -4.20 1.26 -12.54
N VAL A 156 -5.06 1.21 -11.53
CA VAL A 156 -4.93 1.86 -10.21
C VAL A 156 -5.35 3.34 -10.17
N PHE A 157 -6.26 3.69 -9.24
CA PHE A 157 -5.98 4.58 -8.10
C PHE A 157 -7.23 5.23 -7.49
N THR A 158 -7.11 5.44 -6.19
CA THR A 158 -7.98 6.26 -5.35
C THR A 158 -7.34 7.62 -5.17
N TYR A 159 -8.00 8.69 -5.60
CA TYR A 159 -7.61 10.04 -5.22
C TYR A 159 -8.06 10.30 -3.79
N LEU A 160 -7.12 10.29 -2.84
CA LEU A 160 -7.40 10.72 -1.48
C LEU A 160 -7.25 12.24 -1.41
N CYS A 161 -8.31 12.98 -1.74
CA CYS A 161 -8.35 14.41 -1.44
C CYS A 161 -8.73 14.58 0.03
N TYR A 162 -7.76 14.87 0.90
CA TYR A 162 -8.05 15.28 2.27
C TYR A 162 -8.65 16.69 2.24
N VAL A 163 -9.97 16.79 2.31
CA VAL A 163 -10.61 18.07 2.62
C VAL A 163 -10.55 18.23 4.14
N TYR A 164 -9.67 19.13 4.60
CA TYR A 164 -9.68 19.58 5.99
C TYR A 164 -10.76 20.65 6.13
N PHE A 165 -11.78 20.39 6.95
CA PHE A 165 -12.74 21.42 7.34
C PHE A 165 -12.12 22.31 8.41
N THR A 166 -11.38 23.34 8.00
CA THR A 166 -10.97 24.44 8.89
C THR A 166 -11.93 25.62 8.70
N GLY A 167 -13.07 25.58 9.38
CA GLY A 167 -14.07 26.66 9.34
C GLY A 167 -15.12 26.54 8.23
N PRO A 168 -16.01 27.54 8.10
CA PRO A 168 -17.19 27.50 7.22
C PRO A 168 -16.89 27.61 5.71
N GLU A 169 -15.62 27.59 5.29
CA GLU A 169 -15.22 27.72 3.89
C GLU A 169 -14.49 26.45 3.40
N LEU A 170 -14.95 25.94 2.25
CA LEU A 170 -14.33 24.85 1.50
C LEU A 170 -13.09 25.38 0.76
N HIS A 171 -11.90 25.12 1.27
CA HIS A 171 -10.67 25.31 0.51
C HIS A 171 -10.27 24.00 -0.19
N THR A 172 -10.36 23.98 -1.51
CA THR A 172 -9.73 22.94 -2.34
C THR A 172 -8.27 23.30 -2.53
N TYR A 173 -7.36 22.43 -2.08
CA TYR A 173 -5.93 22.56 -2.41
C TYR A 173 -5.71 21.92 -3.78
N ASP A 174 -5.29 22.71 -4.78
CA ASP A 174 -4.88 22.18 -6.07
C ASP A 174 -3.57 21.38 -5.89
N PRO A 175 -3.52 20.08 -6.25
CA PRO A 175 -2.26 19.39 -6.34
C PRO A 175 -1.44 20.04 -7.45
N VAL A 176 -0.31 20.64 -7.09
CA VAL A 176 0.69 21.13 -8.03
C VAL A 176 1.02 19.98 -9.00
N SER A 177 0.72 20.21 -10.29
CA SER A 177 1.22 19.37 -11.36
C SER A 177 2.75 19.39 -11.32
N VAL A 178 3.35 18.30 -10.85
CA VAL A 178 4.78 18.09 -11.04
C VAL A 178 4.97 17.74 -12.51
N SER A 179 5.17 18.76 -13.34
CA SER A 179 5.62 18.62 -14.70
C SER A 179 7.07 18.10 -14.69
N THR A 180 7.25 16.95 -15.33
CA THR A 180 8.44 16.49 -16.07
C THR A 180 9.79 17.10 -15.70
N LEU A 181 10.64 16.29 -15.08
CA LEU A 181 12.08 16.22 -15.36
C LEU A 181 12.46 14.75 -15.56
#